data_AF-A0A844M3M5-F1
#
_entry.id   AF-A0A844M3M5-F1
#
_cell.length_a   1.000
_cell.length_b   1.000
_cell.length_c   1.000
_cell.angle_alpha   90.00
_cell.angle_beta   90.00
_cell.angle_gamma   90.00
#
_symmetry.space_group_name_H-M   'P 1'
#
loop_
_entity.id
_entity.type
_entity.pdbx_description
1 polymer ?
#
loop_
_entity_poly.entity_id
_entity_poly.type
_entity_poly.pdbx_seq_one_letter_code
_entity_poly.pdbx_strand_id
1 'polypeptide(L)' 'CKIVLDKETRKSRGFAFVEMADGDGSRAIKALNGFEFGGRELVVKIATPKQ' A
#
# COMPACT_ATOMS: atom_id res chain seq x y z
N CYS A 1 8.05 -4.94 -3.77
CA CYS A 1 7.53 -4.04 -2.71
C CYS A 1 8.39 -2.79 -2.61
N LYS A 2 7.79 -1.60 -2.74
CA LYS A 2 8.44 -0.29 -2.72
C LYS A 2 7.75 0.59 -1.69
N ILE A 3 8.37 0.71 -0.52
CA ILE A 3 7.85 1.54 0.57
C ILE A 3 8.35 2.96 0.34
N VAL A 4 7.43 3.94 0.36
CA VAL A 4 7.82 5.34 0.23
C VAL A 4 8.18 5.84 1.63
N LEU A 5 9.49 5.84 1.87
CA LEU A 5 10.10 6.33 3.09
C LEU A 5 10.46 7.81 2.89
N ASP A 6 10.19 8.60 3.90
CA ASP A 6 10.69 9.96 3.97
C ASP A 6 12.20 9.91 4.19
N LYS A 7 12.98 10.53 3.30
CA LYS A 7 14.45 10.38 3.30
C LYS A 7 15.10 11.11 4.47
N GLU A 8 14.44 12.12 5.03
CA GLU A 8 14.96 12.97 6.11
C GLU A 8 14.59 12.40 7.49
N THR A 9 13.34 11.94 7.66
CA THR A 9 12.86 11.40 8.95
C THR A 9 12.95 9.88 9.06
N ARG A 10 13.27 9.17 7.96
CA ARG A 10 13.13 7.71 7.79
C ARG A 10 11.75 7.15 8.14
N LYS A 11 10.75 8.01 8.36
CA LYS A 11 9.39 7.56 8.64
C LYS A 11 8.73 7.17 7.32
N SER A 12 7.95 6.10 7.34
CA SER A 12 7.07 5.76 6.22
C SER A 12 6.13 6.94 5.96
N ARG A 13 6.03 7.40 4.71
CA ARG A 13 5.10 8.48 4.32
C ARG A 13 3.62 8.06 4.39
N GLY A 14 3.33 6.87 4.92
CA GLY A 14 1.98 6.31 5.06
C GLY A 14 1.47 5.60 3.80
N PHE A 15 2.32 5.40 2.79
CA PHE A 15 1.96 4.63 1.60
C PHE A 15 3.12 3.80 1.07
N ALA A 16 2.79 2.66 0.48
CA ALA A 16 3.71 1.75 -0.16
C ALA A 16 3.09 1.22 -1.45
N PHE A 17 3.93 0.92 -2.43
CA PHE A 17 3.54 0.27 -3.67
C PHE A 17 3.99 -1.19 -3.60
N VAL A 18 3.07 -2.11 -3.78
CA VAL A 18 3.39 -3.53 -3.83
C VAL A 18 3.00 -4.02 -5.22
N GLU A 19 3.98 -4.50 -5.96
CA GLU A 19 3.74 -5.24 -7.20
C GLU A 19 3.43 -6.68 -6.82
N MET A 20 2.29 -7.16 -7.29
CA MET A 20 1.83 -8.55 -7.14
C MET A 20 1.65 -9.15 -8.54
N ALA A 21 1.62 -10.48 -8.62
CA ALA A 21 1.29 -11.17 -9.86
C ALA A 21 -0.11 -10.79 -10.36
N ASP A 22 -0.30 -10.81 -11.68
CA ASP A 22 -1.58 -10.51 -12.32
C ASP A 22 -2.69 -11.40 -11.77
N GLY A 23 -3.75 -10.78 -11.23
CA GLY A 23 -4.89 -11.46 -10.60
C GLY A 23 -4.87 -11.52 -9.07
N ASP A 24 -3.70 -11.49 -8.43
CA ASP A 24 -3.61 -11.51 -6.95
C ASP A 24 -3.85 -10.15 -6.32
N GLY A 25 -3.52 -9.06 -7.04
CA GLY A 25 -3.71 -7.69 -6.56
C GLY A 25 -5.16 -7.39 -6.15
N SER A 26 -6.15 -7.87 -6.92
CA SER A 26 -7.57 -7.68 -6.60
C SER A 26 -8.01 -8.43 -5.34
N ARG A 27 -7.42 -9.61 -5.07
CA ARG A 27 -7.69 -10.37 -3.84
C ARG A 27 -7.08 -9.68 -2.64
N ALA A 28 -5.84 -9.21 -2.77
CA ALA A 28 -5.16 -8.45 -1.74
C ALA A 28 -5.90 -7.14 -1.41
N ILE A 29 -6.40 -6.42 -2.41
CA ILE A 29 -7.26 -5.24 -2.19
C ILE A 29 -8.49 -5.62 -1.37
N LYS A 30 -9.24 -6.66 -1.75
CA LYS A 30 -10.44 -7.06 -1.00
C LYS A 30 -10.16 -7.52 0.43
N ALA A 31 -9.03 -8.18 0.66
CA ALA A 31 -8.68 -8.73 1.97
C ALA A 31 -8.04 -7.71 2.91
N LEU A 32 -7.30 -6.74 2.39
CA LEU A 32 -6.49 -5.80 3.18
C LEU A 32 -7.03 -4.37 3.19
N ASN A 33 -7.94 -4.01 2.28
CA ASN A 33 -8.59 -2.70 2.28
C ASN A 33 -9.60 -2.61 3.43
N GLY A 34 -9.39 -1.66 4.34
CA GLY A 34 -10.15 -1.52 5.58
C GLY A 34 -9.60 -2.33 6.74
N PHE A 35 -8.41 -2.95 6.59
CA PHE A 35 -7.79 -3.65 7.71
C PHE A 35 -7.17 -2.66 8.70
N GLU A 36 -7.52 -2.77 9.97
CA GLU A 36 -6.99 -1.89 11.01
C GLU A 36 -5.61 -2.39 11.46
N PHE A 37 -4.55 -1.63 11.18
CA PHE A 37 -3.18 -1.98 11.54
C PHE A 37 -2.55 -0.88 12.40
N GLY A 38 -2.26 -1.20 13.66
CA GLY A 38 -1.62 -0.27 14.59
C GLY A 38 -2.46 0.97 14.90
N GLY A 39 -3.79 0.83 14.94
CA GLY A 39 -4.74 1.92 15.20
C GLY A 39 -5.00 2.83 13.99
N ARG A 40 -4.70 2.37 12.78
CA ARG A 40 -4.98 3.07 11.52
C ARG A 40 -5.55 2.09 10.49
N GLU A 41 -6.61 2.50 9.79
CA GLU A 41 -7.14 1.73 8.67
C GLU A 41 -6.19 1.76 7.47
N LEU A 42 -5.87 0.59 6.94
CA LEU A 42 -5.12 0.41 5.71
C LEU A 42 -6.05 0.60 4.51
N VAL A 43 -5.69 1.49 3.60
CA VAL A 43 -6.39 1.65 2.32
C VAL A 43 -5.54 1.05 1.22
N VAL A 44 -6.04 -0.04 0.61
CA VAL A 44 -5.36 -0.73 -0.48
C VAL A 44 -6.16 -0.50 -1.75
N LYS A 45 -5.51 0.06 -2.77
CA LYS A 45 -6.13 0.39 -4.06
C LYS A 45 -5.19 0.10 -5.20
N ILE A 46 -5.76 -0.07 -6.39
CA ILE A 46 -4.98 -0.20 -7.63
C ILE A 46 -4.18 1.08 -7.81
N ALA A 47 -2.85 0.94 -7.91
CA ALA A 47 -1.98 2.06 -8.17
C ALA A 47 -2.16 2.53 -9.61
N THR A 48 -2.77 3.69 -9.81
CA THR A 48 -2.73 4.37 -11.12
C THR A 48 -1.32 4.91 -11.32
N PRO A 49 -0.64 4.59 -12.44
CA PRO A 49 0.67 5.17 -12.72
C PRO A 49 0.53 6.70 -12.76
N LYS A 50 1.40 7.39 -12.02
CA LYS A 50 1.54 8.85 -12.19
C LYS A 50 2.18 9.07 -13.55
N GLN A 51 1.41 9.64 -14.46
CA GLN A 51 1.90 10.26 -15.68
C GLN A 51 2.83 11.43 -15.35
#